data_AF-A0A9D8MQW3-F1
#
_entry.id   AF-A0A9D8MQW3-F1
#
_cell.length_a   1.000
_cell.length_b   1.000
_cell.length_c   1.000
_cell.angle_alpha   90.00
_cell.angle_beta   90.00
_cell.angle_gamma   90.00
#
_symmetry.space_group_name_H-M   'P 1'
#
loop_
_entity.id
_entity.type
_entity.pdbx_description
1 polymer ?
#
loop_
_entity_poly.entity_id
_entity_poly.type
_entity_poly.pdbx_seq_one_letter_code
_entity_poly.pdbx_strand_id
1 'polypeptide(L)'
;MKFYRSLFAVFISLTLFLSCVCFTALKAEVCAAEASKSGEDFPLKLQLIWGTDKDIKGTSMENKFKEVDPTVKERLGEFLKWKYYYEISCKRINLVDDKEQKVRMSKKCEIEIQKIEGQTVEVKLYGEDKMVVKKRAKITAKKPQSVAGKTEENSDFWCVLISVDDDPKGEKDAEKKVEKPDKK
;
A
#
# COMPACT_ATOMS: atom_id res chain seq x y z
N MET A 1 -26.40 60.50 -42.33
CA MET A 1 -27.02 59.16 -42.31
C MET A 1 -26.52 58.47 -41.05
N LYS A 2 -27.27 58.56 -39.93
CA LYS A 2 -28.04 57.46 -39.30
C LYS A 2 -27.15 56.20 -39.14
N PHE A 3 -26.68 55.82 -37.96
CA PHE A 3 -27.51 55.38 -36.84
C PHE A 3 -26.89 55.65 -35.45
N TYR A 4 -27.67 56.33 -34.62
CA TYR A 4 -27.64 56.33 -33.16
C TYR A 4 -28.28 55.05 -32.63
N ARG A 5 -27.72 54.49 -31.55
CA ARG A 5 -28.34 53.68 -30.48
C ARG A 5 -27.19 53.18 -29.59
N SER A 6 -27.19 53.24 -28.28
CA SER A 6 -28.17 53.69 -27.30
C SER A 6 -27.43 53.80 -25.96
N LEU A 7 -27.78 54.85 -25.21
CA LEU A 7 -27.80 55.00 -23.76
C LEU A 7 -27.22 53.86 -22.90
N PHE A 8 -26.38 54.19 -21.93
CA PHE A 8 -26.75 54.49 -20.52
C PHE A 8 -25.41 54.91 -19.85
N ALA A 9 -25.29 56.16 -19.39
CA ALA A 9 -25.55 56.52 -17.98
C ALA A 9 -24.48 55.87 -17.05
N VAL A 10 -23.80 56.53 -16.12
CA VAL A 10 -24.11 57.76 -15.39
C VAL A 10 -22.88 57.97 -14.47
N PHE A 11 -22.29 59.18 -14.55
CA PHE A 11 -21.93 60.02 -13.41
C PHE A 11 -20.66 59.77 -12.54
N ILE A 12 -20.00 60.91 -12.25
CA ILE A 12 -19.25 61.28 -11.03
C ILE A 12 -17.87 60.58 -10.92
N SER A 13 -16.71 61.13 -11.29
CA SER A 13 -16.13 62.48 -11.13
C SER A 13 -16.29 63.07 -9.72
N LEU A 14 -15.15 63.32 -9.06
CA LEU A 14 -14.97 63.98 -7.75
C LEU A 14 -15.28 63.05 -6.55
N THR A 15 -14.43 62.81 -5.55
CA THR A 15 -13.55 63.72 -4.81
C THR A 15 -12.46 62.95 -4.04
N LEU A 16 -11.26 63.56 -3.99
CA LEU A 16 -10.24 63.39 -2.96
C LEU A 16 -10.77 63.81 -1.57
N PHE A 17 -10.67 62.94 -0.56
CA PHE A 17 -10.57 63.27 0.87
C PHE A 17 -9.88 62.08 1.57
N LEU A 18 -8.57 62.17 1.85
CA LEU A 18 -7.99 62.57 3.13
C LEU A 18 -8.20 61.57 4.29
N SER A 19 -7.10 60.88 4.63
CA SER A 19 -6.66 60.48 5.99
C SER A 19 -7.28 59.26 6.72
N CYS A 20 -6.47 58.72 7.65
CA CYS A 20 -6.73 57.70 8.68
C CYS A 20 -6.68 56.24 8.21
N VAL A 21 -5.53 55.56 8.26
CA VAL A 21 -4.97 54.86 9.44
C VAL A 21 -5.91 53.79 10.00
N CYS A 22 -5.39 52.55 10.04
CA CYS A 22 -5.87 51.38 10.78
C CYS A 22 -7.17 50.70 10.30
N PHE A 23 -7.02 49.72 9.40
CA PHE A 23 -7.77 48.47 9.54
C PHE A 23 -6.80 47.29 9.38
N THR A 24 -6.25 46.88 10.52
CA THR A 24 -5.58 45.59 10.68
C THR A 24 -6.54 44.48 10.26
N ALA A 25 -6.29 43.87 9.11
CA ALA A 25 -6.97 42.65 8.71
C ALA A 25 -6.54 41.52 9.64
N LEU A 26 -7.30 41.32 10.71
CA LEU A 26 -7.33 40.11 11.51
C LEU A 26 -7.79 38.97 10.58
N LYS A 27 -6.83 38.29 9.95
CA LYS A 27 -7.09 36.98 9.35
C LYS A 27 -7.34 36.01 10.49
N ALA A 28 -8.62 35.77 10.78
CA ALA A 28 -9.04 34.58 11.52
C ALA A 28 -8.75 33.37 10.64
N GLU A 29 -7.55 32.82 10.76
CA GLU A 29 -7.26 31.49 10.27
C GLU A 29 -7.91 30.53 11.25
N VAL A 30 -9.11 30.09 10.90
CA VAL A 30 -9.74 28.94 11.53
C VAL A 30 -8.83 27.76 11.21
N CYS A 31 -7.92 27.43 12.12
CA CYS A 31 -7.31 26.11 12.17
C CYS A 31 -8.44 25.12 12.40
N ALA A 32 -9.03 24.65 11.31
CA ALA A 32 -9.72 23.37 11.31
C ALA A 32 -8.66 22.34 11.65
N ALA A 33 -8.50 22.08 12.95
CA ALA A 33 -7.88 20.87 13.43
C ALA A 33 -8.77 19.76 12.90
N GLU A 34 -8.37 19.17 11.77
CA GLU A 34 -8.88 17.88 11.36
C GLU A 34 -8.61 16.95 12.53
N ALA A 35 -9.66 16.66 13.29
CA ALA A 35 -9.65 15.60 14.26
C ALA A 35 -9.33 14.33 13.47
N SER A 36 -8.06 13.95 13.45
CA SER A 36 -7.63 12.64 13.02
C SER A 36 -8.36 11.68 13.94
N LYS A 37 -9.50 11.15 13.47
CA LYS A 37 -10.03 9.91 14.00
C LYS A 37 -8.84 8.97 13.98
N SER A 38 -8.38 8.56 15.15
CA SER A 38 -7.39 7.50 15.30
C SER A 38 -8.05 6.24 14.75
N GLY A 39 -7.98 6.06 13.43
CA GLY A 39 -8.43 4.85 12.78
C GLY A 39 -7.64 3.70 13.39
N GLU A 40 -8.32 2.59 13.63
CA GLU A 40 -7.69 1.45 14.29
C GLU A 40 -6.58 0.90 13.41
N ASP A 41 -5.35 0.98 13.90
CA ASP A 41 -4.16 0.44 13.26
C ASP A 41 -4.37 -1.06 12.96
N PHE A 42 -4.18 -1.43 11.70
CA PHE A 42 -4.20 -2.80 11.26
C PHE A 42 -2.90 -3.13 10.51
N PRO A 43 -1.85 -3.57 11.24
CA PRO A 43 -0.55 -3.83 10.66
C PRO A 43 -0.57 -5.15 9.89
N LEU A 44 -0.12 -5.09 8.64
CA LEU A 44 -0.09 -6.22 7.71
C LEU A 44 1.32 -6.41 7.15
N LYS A 45 1.69 -7.68 6.99
CA LYS A 45 2.85 -8.12 6.23
C LYS A 45 2.39 -8.65 4.88
N LEU A 46 3.01 -8.15 3.82
CA LEU A 46 2.77 -8.51 2.43
C LEU A 46 4.03 -9.21 1.90
N GLN A 47 3.91 -10.47 1.48
CA GLN A 47 5.01 -11.26 0.91
C GLN A 47 4.68 -11.62 -0.53
N LEU A 48 5.54 -11.23 -1.47
CA LEU A 48 5.47 -11.70 -2.85
C LEU A 48 6.24 -13.01 -2.96
N ILE A 49 5.53 -14.08 -3.29
CA ILE A 49 6.03 -15.45 -3.26
C ILE A 49 5.99 -16.04 -4.67
N TRP A 50 7.07 -16.72 -5.01
CA TRP A 50 7.22 -17.53 -6.21
C TRP A 50 7.11 -19.02 -5.87
N GLY A 51 6.17 -19.72 -6.48
CA GLY A 51 6.08 -21.18 -6.43
C GLY A 51 6.66 -21.80 -7.69
N THR A 52 7.55 -22.77 -7.53
CA THR A 52 8.15 -23.52 -8.65
C THR A 52 8.52 -24.95 -8.23
N ASP A 53 8.70 -25.84 -9.20
CA ASP A 53 9.19 -27.20 -8.97
C ASP A 53 10.70 -27.34 -9.12
N LYS A 54 11.38 -26.26 -9.51
CA LYS A 54 12.82 -26.20 -9.72
C LYS A 54 13.52 -25.65 -8.48
N ASP A 55 14.51 -26.37 -7.98
CA ASP A 55 15.41 -25.86 -6.96
C ASP A 55 16.29 -24.76 -7.55
N ILE A 56 16.42 -23.63 -6.86
CA ILE A 56 17.26 -22.51 -7.27
C ILE A 56 18.72 -22.66 -6.80
N LYS A 57 19.06 -23.67 -5.99
CA LYS A 57 20.44 -23.92 -5.53
C LYS A 57 21.40 -24.08 -6.70
N GLY A 58 22.54 -23.38 -6.65
CA GLY A 58 23.52 -23.36 -7.73
C GLY A 58 23.12 -22.53 -8.95
N THR A 59 21.99 -21.81 -8.90
CA THR A 59 21.57 -20.89 -9.96
C THR A 59 21.83 -19.44 -9.57
N SER A 60 21.80 -18.53 -10.56
CA SER A 60 21.91 -17.09 -10.31
C SER A 60 20.79 -16.50 -9.43
N MET A 61 19.73 -17.27 -9.14
CA MET A 61 18.59 -16.86 -8.34
C MET A 61 18.76 -17.15 -6.84
N GLU A 62 19.68 -18.04 -6.45
CA GLU A 62 19.92 -18.42 -5.04
C GLU A 62 20.25 -17.20 -4.17
N ASN A 63 21.02 -16.24 -4.69
CA ASN A 63 21.37 -15.02 -3.98
C ASN A 63 20.31 -13.91 -4.08
N LYS A 64 19.25 -14.10 -4.87
CA LYS A 64 18.22 -13.08 -5.13
C LYS A 64 16.97 -13.29 -4.30
N PHE A 65 16.60 -14.54 -4.05
CA PHE A 65 15.36 -14.89 -3.37
C PHE A 65 15.65 -15.69 -2.11
N LYS A 66 14.81 -15.49 -1.09
CA LYS A 66 14.92 -16.23 0.17
C LYS A 66 13.93 -17.37 0.15
N GLU A 67 14.28 -18.52 0.72
CA GLU A 67 13.25 -19.53 1.01
C GLU A 67 12.24 -18.94 1.99
N VAL A 68 10.95 -19.23 1.76
CA VAL A 68 9.91 -18.82 2.70
C VAL A 68 10.04 -19.62 4.00
N ASP A 69 9.54 -19.04 5.09
CA ASP A 69 9.48 -19.72 6.38
C ASP A 69 8.75 -21.09 6.28
N PRO A 70 9.19 -22.13 7.00
CA PRO A 70 8.56 -23.45 6.95
C PRO A 70 7.04 -23.44 7.18
N THR A 71 6.55 -22.59 8.10
CA THR A 71 5.11 -22.47 8.37
C THR A 71 4.35 -21.88 7.18
N VAL A 72 4.96 -20.92 6.48
CA VAL A 72 4.38 -20.36 5.24
C VAL A 72 4.41 -21.42 4.13
N LYS A 73 5.51 -22.18 4.01
CA LYS A 73 5.66 -23.24 3.02
C LYS A 73 4.58 -24.32 3.17
N GLU A 74 4.40 -24.83 4.39
CA GLU A 74 3.41 -25.86 4.70
C GLU A 74 2.00 -25.41 4.30
N ARG A 75 1.62 -24.20 4.74
CA ARG A 75 0.33 -23.62 4.42
C ARG A 75 0.11 -23.48 2.92
N LEU A 76 1.09 -22.94 2.18
CA LEU A 76 0.98 -22.79 0.72
C LEU A 76 0.82 -24.16 0.04
N GLY A 77 1.53 -25.19 0.53
CA GLY A 77 1.45 -26.56 0.02
C GLY A 77 0.09 -27.25 0.22
N GLU A 78 -0.75 -26.79 1.15
CA GLU A 78 -2.11 -27.34 1.33
C GLU A 78 -3.02 -27.09 0.12
N PHE A 79 -2.79 -25.99 -0.63
CA PHE A 79 -3.64 -25.58 -1.73
C PHE A 79 -2.90 -25.33 -3.05
N LEU A 80 -1.57 -25.36 -3.06
CA LEU A 80 -0.74 -25.20 -4.25
C LEU A 80 0.15 -26.43 -4.47
N LYS A 81 0.39 -26.74 -5.75
CA LYS A 81 1.10 -27.96 -6.18
C LYS A 81 2.64 -27.87 -6.17
N TRP A 82 3.22 -26.73 -5.83
CA TRP A 82 4.65 -26.47 -6.06
C TRP A 82 5.55 -27.06 -4.97
N LYS A 83 6.72 -27.57 -5.36
CA LYS A 83 7.71 -28.14 -4.42
C LYS A 83 8.48 -27.09 -3.62
N TYR A 84 8.78 -25.96 -4.24
CA TYR A 84 9.59 -24.88 -3.68
C TYR A 84 8.84 -23.56 -3.69
N TYR A 85 9.07 -22.77 -2.65
CA TYR A 85 8.49 -21.44 -2.48
C TYR A 85 9.56 -20.46 -2.05
N TYR A 86 9.67 -19.36 -2.78
CA TYR A 86 10.68 -18.34 -2.55
C TYR A 86 10.04 -16.97 -2.36
N GLU A 87 10.46 -16.25 -1.32
CA GLU A 87 10.12 -14.85 -1.10
C GLU A 87 10.99 -13.96 -2.00
N ILE A 88 10.33 -13.18 -2.85
CA ILE A 88 10.99 -12.16 -3.68
C ILE A 88 11.11 -10.84 -2.93
N SER A 89 10.03 -10.47 -2.23
CA SER A 89 9.93 -9.19 -1.54
C SER A 89 8.95 -9.28 -0.39
N CYS A 90 9.28 -8.64 0.73
CA CYS A 90 8.40 -8.44 1.87
C CYS A 90 8.21 -6.94 2.12
N LYS A 91 6.97 -6.53 2.37
CA LYS A 91 6.59 -5.16 2.74
C LYS A 91 5.69 -5.22 3.97
N ARG A 92 5.89 -4.29 4.90
CA ARG A 92 5.04 -4.11 6.08
C ARG A 92 4.28 -2.80 5.90
N ILE A 93 2.97 -2.83 6.10
CA ILE A 93 2.10 -1.65 6.02
C ILE A 93 1.20 -1.62 7.24
N ASN A 94 0.66 -0.44 7.53
CA ASN A 94 -0.37 -0.28 8.54
C ASN A 94 -1.60 0.34 7.88
N LEU A 95 -2.69 -0.43 7.80
CA LEU A 95 -3.94 0.07 7.25
C LEU A 95 -4.67 0.89 8.30
N VAL A 96 -5.18 2.03 7.85
CA VAL A 96 -6.08 2.90 8.60
C VAL A 96 -7.43 2.85 7.91
N ASP A 97 -8.52 2.96 8.69
CA ASP A 97 -9.88 2.91 8.17
C ASP A 97 -10.10 3.88 7.01
N ASP A 98 -10.91 3.46 6.04
CA ASP A 98 -11.34 4.21 4.85
C ASP A 98 -10.23 4.71 3.90
N LYS A 99 -8.96 4.33 4.13
CA LYS A 99 -7.84 4.70 3.25
C LYS A 99 -7.36 3.52 2.41
N GLU A 100 -7.47 3.64 1.08
CA GLU A 100 -6.82 2.72 0.15
C GLU A 100 -5.30 2.99 0.14
N GLN A 101 -4.51 1.94 0.30
CA GLN A 101 -3.06 1.98 0.21
C GLN A 101 -2.59 1.21 -1.01
N LYS A 102 -1.64 1.82 -1.72
CA LYS A 102 -1.04 1.26 -2.93
C LYS A 102 0.40 0.86 -2.64
N VAL A 103 0.72 -0.41 -2.84
CA VAL A 103 2.03 -0.99 -2.51
C VAL A 103 2.62 -1.69 -3.72
N ARG A 104 3.78 -1.20 -4.18
CA ARG A 104 4.53 -1.85 -5.25
C ARG A 104 5.37 -3.00 -4.68
N MET A 105 5.02 -4.22 -5.06
CA MET A 105 5.71 -5.45 -4.62
C MET A 105 6.90 -5.78 -5.53
N SER A 106 6.75 -5.59 -6.84
CA SER A 106 7.85 -5.73 -7.80
C SER A 106 7.69 -4.75 -8.97
N LYS A 107 8.57 -4.84 -9.98
CA LYS A 107 8.41 -4.05 -11.21
C LYS A 107 7.08 -4.33 -11.93
N LYS A 108 6.58 -5.57 -11.83
CA LYS A 108 5.39 -6.07 -12.54
C LYS A 108 4.22 -6.40 -11.61
N CYS A 109 4.34 -6.17 -10.30
CA CYS A 109 3.34 -6.57 -9.31
C CYS A 109 3.07 -5.44 -8.34
N GLU A 110 1.81 -5.07 -8.21
CA GLU A 110 1.32 -4.02 -7.35
C GLU A 110 0.01 -4.43 -6.70
N ILE A 111 -0.20 -4.00 -5.46
CA ILE A 111 -1.41 -4.30 -4.69
C ILE A 111 -2.02 -3.00 -4.21
N GLU A 112 -3.32 -2.84 -4.44
CA GLU A 112 -4.14 -1.84 -3.76
C GLU A 112 -4.97 -2.55 -2.71
N ILE A 113 -4.92 -2.05 -1.47
CA ILE A 113 -5.55 -2.69 -0.34
C ILE A 113 -6.23 -1.63 0.54
N GLN A 114 -7.47 -1.90 0.93
CA GLN A 114 -8.28 -1.01 1.74
C GLN A 114 -8.96 -1.81 2.86
N LYS A 115 -8.96 -1.25 4.08
CA LYS A 115 -9.75 -1.77 5.20
C LYS A 115 -11.21 -1.36 5.01
N ILE A 116 -12.12 -2.34 5.00
CA ILE A 116 -13.55 -2.12 4.78
C ILE A 116 -14.31 -2.09 6.10
N GLU A 117 -14.10 -3.11 6.94
CA GLU A 117 -14.73 -3.22 8.26
C GLU A 117 -13.93 -4.18 9.13
N GLY A 118 -13.52 -3.72 10.32
CA GLY A 118 -12.71 -4.51 11.25
C GLY A 118 -11.49 -5.12 10.54
N GLN A 119 -11.41 -6.46 10.53
CA GLN A 119 -10.30 -7.20 9.91
C GLN A 119 -10.58 -7.62 8.45
N THR A 120 -11.60 -7.05 7.82
CA THR A 120 -11.96 -7.31 6.42
C THR A 120 -11.32 -6.26 5.52
N VAL A 121 -10.61 -6.74 4.49
CA VAL A 121 -9.97 -5.89 3.49
C VAL A 121 -10.52 -6.18 2.10
N GLU A 122 -10.57 -5.16 1.26
CA GLU A 122 -10.67 -5.30 -0.19
C GLU A 122 -9.25 -5.23 -0.77
N VAL A 123 -8.92 -6.18 -1.62
CA VAL A 123 -7.62 -6.30 -2.29
C VAL A 123 -7.83 -6.28 -3.79
N LYS A 124 -7.08 -5.43 -4.48
CA LYS A 124 -6.90 -5.45 -5.92
C LYS A 124 -5.45 -5.77 -6.23
N LEU A 125 -5.21 -6.84 -6.98
CA LEU A 125 -3.88 -7.23 -7.43
C LEU A 125 -3.71 -6.82 -8.89
N TYR A 126 -2.60 -6.15 -9.18
CA TYR A 126 -2.21 -5.72 -10.50
C TYR A 126 -0.95 -6.47 -10.95
N GLY A 127 -1.02 -7.11 -12.11
CA GLY A 127 0.09 -7.77 -12.80
C GLY A 127 0.32 -7.11 -14.14
N GLU A 128 1.54 -6.67 -14.42
CA GLU A 128 1.89 -5.93 -15.66
C GLU A 128 0.92 -4.76 -15.92
N ASP A 129 0.64 -3.97 -14.87
CA ASP A 129 -0.26 -2.82 -14.86
C ASP A 129 -1.74 -3.13 -15.19
N LYS A 130 -2.12 -4.42 -15.22
CA LYS A 130 -3.50 -4.87 -15.39
C LYS A 130 -4.03 -5.46 -14.09
N MET A 131 -5.24 -5.06 -13.70
CA MET A 131 -5.91 -5.66 -12.54
C MET A 131 -6.27 -7.12 -12.87
N VAL A 132 -5.66 -8.05 -12.15
CA VAL A 132 -5.86 -9.50 -12.35
C VAL A 132 -6.80 -10.11 -11.32
N VAL A 133 -6.91 -9.50 -10.13
CA VAL A 133 -7.80 -9.96 -9.05
C VAL A 133 -8.41 -8.77 -8.35
N LYS A 134 -9.69 -8.89 -8.00
CA LYS A 134 -10.35 -8.07 -6.98
C LYS A 134 -11.07 -9.01 -6.02
N LYS A 135 -10.75 -8.95 -4.73
CA LYS A 135 -11.31 -9.86 -3.71
C LYS A 135 -11.48 -9.15 -2.37
N ARG A 136 -12.58 -9.45 -1.68
CA ARG A 136 -12.75 -9.13 -0.25
C ARG A 136 -12.40 -10.33 0.60
N ALA A 137 -11.64 -10.12 1.67
CA ALA A 137 -11.24 -11.20 2.56
C ALA A 137 -11.01 -10.71 3.99
N LYS A 138 -11.32 -11.58 4.96
CA LYS A 138 -10.98 -11.36 6.36
C LYS A 138 -9.57 -11.88 6.63
N ILE A 139 -8.69 -11.03 7.15
CA ILE A 139 -7.31 -11.38 7.50
C ILE A 139 -7.21 -11.49 9.01
N THR A 140 -6.79 -12.65 9.51
CA THR A 140 -6.48 -12.83 10.93
C THR A 140 -5.12 -13.50 11.06
N ALA A 141 -4.49 -13.44 12.23
CA ALA A 141 -3.22 -14.11 12.49
C ALA A 141 -3.28 -15.62 12.16
N LYS A 142 -4.43 -16.28 12.44
CA LYS A 142 -4.66 -17.68 12.11
C LYS A 142 -4.99 -17.91 10.63
N LYS A 143 -5.52 -16.89 9.94
CA LYS A 143 -6.03 -17.00 8.58
C LYS A 143 -5.47 -15.92 7.63
N PRO A 144 -4.15 -15.93 7.34
CA PRO A 144 -3.61 -15.15 6.23
C PRO A 144 -4.25 -15.55 4.89
N GLN A 145 -4.21 -14.62 3.93
CA GLN A 145 -4.82 -14.78 2.62
C GLN A 145 -3.77 -14.68 1.51
N SER A 146 -3.79 -15.65 0.60
CA SER A 146 -3.07 -15.58 -0.66
C SER A 146 -3.96 -14.95 -1.74
N VAL A 147 -3.37 -14.09 -2.56
CA VAL A 147 -3.99 -13.50 -3.75
C VAL A 147 -3.05 -13.74 -4.93
N ALA A 148 -3.55 -14.41 -5.96
CA ALA A 148 -2.76 -14.78 -7.13
C ALA A 148 -3.53 -14.48 -8.40
N GLY A 149 -2.83 -13.98 -9.42
CA GLY A 149 -3.38 -13.88 -10.77
C GLY A 149 -3.57 -15.26 -11.40
N LYS A 150 -4.36 -15.33 -12.46
CA LYS A 150 -4.44 -16.55 -13.27
C LYS A 150 -3.06 -16.84 -13.85
N THR A 151 -2.62 -18.06 -13.68
CA THR A 151 -1.34 -18.59 -14.18
C THR A 151 -1.69 -19.75 -15.11
N GLU A 152 -1.05 -19.84 -16.27
CA GLU A 152 -1.25 -20.98 -17.19
C GLU A 152 -0.77 -22.27 -16.51
N GLU A 153 -1.37 -23.42 -16.83
CA GLU A 153 -1.22 -24.69 -16.09
C GLU A 153 0.23 -25.17 -15.93
N ASN A 154 1.14 -24.72 -16.80
CA ASN A 154 2.56 -25.10 -16.86
C ASN A 154 3.53 -23.92 -16.62
N SER A 155 3.04 -22.78 -16.11
CA SER A 155 3.88 -21.61 -15.84
C SER A 155 4.15 -21.42 -14.34
N ASP A 156 5.28 -20.79 -14.04
CA ASP A 156 5.70 -20.39 -12.70
C ASP A 156 4.60 -19.58 -11.98
N PHE A 157 4.34 -19.91 -10.71
CA PHE A 157 3.24 -19.29 -9.95
C PHE A 157 3.71 -18.13 -9.09
N TRP A 158 2.94 -17.04 -9.10
CA TRP A 158 3.21 -15.88 -8.25
C TRP A 158 1.97 -15.52 -7.43
N CYS A 159 2.17 -15.27 -6.13
CA CYS A 159 1.10 -14.76 -5.27
C CYS A 159 1.62 -13.72 -4.28
N VAL A 160 0.71 -12.88 -3.80
CA VAL A 160 0.93 -12.06 -2.61
C VAL A 160 0.24 -12.73 -1.44
N LEU A 161 1.01 -13.11 -0.43
CA LEU A 161 0.51 -13.56 0.85
C LEU A 161 0.36 -12.37 1.79
N ILE A 162 -0.82 -12.23 2.38
CA ILE A 162 -1.22 -11.15 3.27
C ILE A 162 -1.47 -11.76 4.64
N SER A 163 -0.67 -11.37 5.63
CA SER A 163 -0.81 -11.79 7.02
C SER A 163 -0.88 -10.58 7.95
N VAL A 164 -1.43 -10.79 9.15
CA VAL A 164 -1.25 -9.81 10.24
C VAL A 164 0.24 -9.75 10.57
N ASP A 165 0.75 -8.56 10.82
CA ASP A 165 2.12 -8.39 11.27
C ASP A 165 2.18 -8.53 12.80
N ASP A 166 2.78 -9.63 13.27
CA ASP A 166 2.95 -9.93 14.70
C ASP A 166 4.13 -9.17 15.34
N ASP A 167 4.89 -8.38 14.56
CA ASP A 167 5.98 -7.51 15.04
C ASP A 167 6.00 -6.15 14.29
N PRO A 168 5.01 -5.26 14.54
CA PRO A 168 4.91 -3.98 13.84
C PRO A 168 6.00 -2.96 14.22
N LYS A 169 6.75 -3.18 15.31
CA LYS A 169 7.86 -2.33 15.76
C LYS A 169 9.25 -2.81 15.31
N GLY A 170 9.35 -4.02 14.74
CA GLY A 170 10.57 -4.50 14.10
C GLY A 170 11.72 -4.83 15.05
N GLU A 171 11.43 -5.24 16.28
CA GLU A 171 12.47 -5.60 17.26
C GLU A 171 13.10 -6.98 16.99
N LYS A 172 12.41 -7.90 16.29
CA LYS A 172 12.91 -9.28 16.10
C LYS A 172 13.91 -9.46 14.95
N ASP A 173 13.98 -8.52 14.02
CA ASP A 173 14.92 -8.57 12.88
C ASP A 173 16.32 -8.00 13.23
N ALA A 174 16.45 -7.27 14.34
CA ALA A 174 17.71 -6.68 14.79
C ALA A 174 18.65 -7.68 15.49
N GLU A 175 18.10 -8.70 16.17
CA GLU A 175 18.90 -9.64 16.97
C GLU A 175 19.60 -10.72 16.13
N LYS A 176 19.19 -10.95 14.88
CA LYS A 176 19.87 -11.91 13.98
C LYS A 176 21.11 -11.32 13.26
N LYS A 177 21.48 -10.06 13.50
CA LYS A 177 22.67 -9.43 12.89
C LYS A 177 23.88 -9.25 13.81
N VAL A 178 23.82 -9.69 15.07
CA VAL A 178 24.98 -9.63 15.98
C VAL A 178 25.38 -11.03 16.45
N GLU A 179 25.81 -11.86 15.52
CA GLU A 179 26.72 -12.96 15.88
C GLU A 179 27.82 -13.02 14.83
N LYS A 180 28.82 -12.15 15.03
CA LYS A 180 30.09 -12.22 14.33
C LYS A 180 30.92 -13.28 15.07
N PRO A 181 31.36 -14.37 14.43
CA PRO A 181 32.21 -15.34 15.12
C PRO A 181 33.59 -14.69 15.33
N ASP A 182 33.93 -14.45 16.59
CA ASP A 182 35.31 -14.15 16.96
C ASP A 182 36.15 -15.41 16.72
N LYS A 183 37.02 -15.30 15.71
CA LYS A 183 38.14 -16.21 15.49
C LYS A 183 39.03 -16.21 16.74
N LYS A 184 39.29 -17.38 17.29
CA LYS A 184 40.53 -17.66 18.01
C LYS A 184 41.14 -18.95 17.51
#